data_AF-A0AAE1GFK6-F1
#
_entry.id   AF-A0AAE1GFK6-F1
#
_cell.length_a   1.000
_cell.length_b   1.000
_cell.length_c   1.000
_cell.angle_alpha   90.00
_cell.angle_beta   90.00
_cell.angle_gamma   90.00
#
_symmetry.space_group_name_H-M   'P 1'
#
loop_
_entity.id
_entity.type
_entity.pdbx_description
1 polymer ?
#
loop_
_entity_poly.entity_id
_entity_poly.type
_entity_poly.pdbx_seq_one_letter_code
_entity_poly.pdbx_strand_id
1 'polypeptide(L)'
;MPLINFQKLKVPLKESDKAASNNEIKRKDRSETETDEISPLDESDADPSYVQPCEVMDRKKEEFAACHICNSLFLNTLSISEKTVRTALKKKMPSGTVEIEKRGGRQDHLQEEDKQRKDKIKAHIDRFPRMESHYCRSKSTRDYLHSDLNQKKMYEMFLAECCVPEELSASYTTYCDVLKSQNISFHNPKKDQCKICENFRKGDSEKKKELMCMYEQHNKEKYAVRKIKEQAKNNTDG
;
A
#
# COMPACT_ATOMS: atom_id res chain seq x y z
N MET A 1 19.33 33.62 0.25
CA MET A 1 19.34 32.63 -0.85
C MET A 1 20.78 32.43 -1.30
N PRO A 2 21.52 31.44 -0.79
CA PRO A 2 22.79 31.05 -1.40
C PRO A 2 22.57 29.91 -2.39
N LEU A 3 22.98 30.15 -3.64
CA LEU A 3 23.07 29.16 -4.71
C LEU A 3 24.22 28.20 -4.39
N ILE A 4 23.93 26.90 -4.23
CA ILE A 4 24.96 25.87 -4.03
C ILE A 4 25.24 25.18 -5.37
N ASN A 5 26.53 25.11 -5.69
CA ASN A 5 27.14 24.72 -6.96
C ASN A 5 27.21 23.18 -7.09
N PHE A 6 26.63 22.62 -8.15
CA PHE A 6 26.39 21.17 -8.33
C PHE A 6 27.54 20.37 -8.99
N GLN A 7 28.74 20.94 -9.15
CA GLN A 7 29.68 20.42 -10.15
C GLN A 7 30.80 19.48 -9.69
N LYS A 8 30.85 19.00 -8.45
CA LYS A 8 31.87 18.00 -8.08
C LYS A 8 31.33 17.02 -7.06
N LEU A 9 31.02 15.80 -7.49
CA LEU A 9 31.32 14.55 -6.79
C LEU A 9 31.15 13.39 -7.79
N LYS A 10 32.25 12.73 -8.11
CA LYS A 10 32.40 11.69 -9.14
C LYS A 10 33.01 10.47 -8.44
N VAL A 11 32.24 9.40 -8.21
CA VAL A 11 32.75 8.09 -7.75
C VAL A 11 31.75 6.96 -8.10
N PRO A 12 32.12 5.66 -8.09
CA PRO A 12 32.01 4.79 -9.25
C PRO A 12 30.93 3.71 -9.11
N LEU A 13 30.45 3.21 -10.25
CA LEU A 13 29.54 2.07 -10.34
C LEU A 13 30.28 0.76 -10.00
N LYS A 14 29.68 -0.08 -9.15
CA LYS A 14 29.99 -1.51 -9.07
C LYS A 14 28.74 -2.32 -9.38
N GLU A 15 28.90 -3.22 -10.34
CA GLU A 15 27.95 -4.25 -10.75
C GLU A 15 27.93 -5.41 -9.73
N SER A 16 26.74 -6.00 -9.51
CA SER A 16 26.64 -7.38 -9.03
C SER A 16 25.32 -8.01 -9.46
N ASP A 17 25.45 -9.24 -9.95
CA ASP A 17 24.47 -10.08 -10.65
C ASP A 17 23.35 -10.72 -9.79
N LYS A 18 22.22 -10.95 -10.47
CA LYS A 18 21.27 -12.09 -10.47
C LYS A 18 20.96 -12.87 -9.18
N ALA A 19 19.67 -12.92 -8.82
CA ALA A 19 18.87 -14.15 -8.72
C ALA A 19 17.38 -13.81 -8.48
N ALA A 20 16.50 -14.14 -9.42
CA ALA A 20 15.05 -14.05 -9.27
C ALA A 20 14.49 -15.45 -9.00
N SER A 21 13.82 -15.62 -7.86
CA SER A 21 13.04 -16.81 -7.51
C SER A 21 11.59 -16.59 -7.92
N ASN A 22 11.09 -17.46 -8.81
CA ASN A 22 9.68 -17.54 -9.19
C ASN A 22 8.97 -18.51 -8.24
N ASN A 23 7.93 -18.05 -7.54
CA ASN A 23 6.99 -18.92 -6.83
C ASN A 23 5.61 -18.82 -7.51
N GLU A 24 5.22 -19.91 -8.17
CA GLU A 24 3.91 -20.13 -8.77
C GLU A 24 2.88 -20.43 -7.68
N ILE A 25 1.84 -19.60 -7.56
CA ILE A 25 0.66 -19.89 -6.75
C ILE A 25 -0.32 -20.69 -7.62
N LYS A 26 -0.37 -22.01 -7.40
CA LYS A 26 -1.38 -22.90 -7.98
C LYS A 26 -2.73 -22.65 -7.31
N ARG A 27 -3.67 -22.06 -8.06
CA ARG A 27 -5.10 -22.07 -7.70
C ARG A 27 -5.62 -23.48 -7.93
N LYS A 28 -6.23 -24.08 -6.91
CA LYS A 28 -6.87 -25.40 -6.98
C LYS A 28 -8.37 -25.18 -7.04
N ASP A 29 -8.97 -25.52 -8.17
CA ASP A 29 -10.40 -25.48 -8.40
C ASP A 29 -11.11 -26.44 -7.44
N ARG A 30 -12.22 -25.98 -6.85
CA ARG A 30 -13.10 -26.77 -5.99
C ARG A 30 -14.35 -27.10 -6.78
N SER A 31 -14.44 -28.34 -7.24
CA SER A 31 -15.64 -28.94 -7.84
C SER A 31 -16.60 -29.44 -6.74
N GLU A 32 -17.88 -29.43 -7.11
CA GLU A 32 -19.08 -29.79 -6.35
C GLU A 32 -19.25 -31.30 -6.18
N THR A 33 -19.84 -31.70 -5.04
CA THR A 33 -20.86 -32.76 -4.74
C THR A 33 -21.00 -32.76 -3.20
N GLU A 34 -22.13 -32.98 -2.53
CA GLU A 34 -23.22 -33.94 -2.68
C GLU A 34 -24.39 -33.45 -1.79
N THR A 35 -25.62 -33.63 -2.25
CA THR A 35 -26.87 -33.28 -1.58
C THR A 35 -27.45 -34.52 -0.91
N ASP A 36 -27.71 -34.47 0.40
CA ASP A 36 -28.53 -35.47 1.08
C ASP A 36 -29.91 -34.89 1.41
N GLU A 37 -30.92 -35.56 0.85
CA GLU A 37 -32.34 -35.36 1.05
C GLU A 37 -32.74 -35.70 2.50
N ILE A 38 -33.55 -34.84 3.12
CA ILE A 38 -34.36 -35.21 4.29
C ILE A 38 -35.80 -34.84 3.98
N SER A 39 -36.64 -35.86 4.02
CA SER A 39 -38.06 -35.85 3.65
C SER A 39 -38.93 -35.03 4.61
N PRO A 40 -40.12 -34.58 4.15
CA PRO A 40 -41.06 -33.80 4.95
C PRO A 40 -41.75 -34.66 6.02
N LEU A 41 -41.82 -34.16 7.25
CA LEU A 41 -42.70 -34.66 8.30
C LEU A 41 -43.78 -33.62 8.61
N ASP A 42 -44.99 -34.13 8.74
CA ASP A 42 -46.27 -33.44 8.66
C ASP A 42 -46.51 -32.41 9.79
N GLU A 43 -46.94 -31.21 9.40
CA GLU A 43 -47.48 -30.18 10.29
C GLU A 43 -48.97 -30.45 10.55
N SER A 44 -49.28 -31.40 11.42
CA SER A 44 -50.60 -31.51 12.03
C SER A 44 -50.43 -31.90 13.50
N ASP A 45 -50.27 -30.89 14.37
CA ASP A 45 -50.65 -30.87 15.81
C ASP A 45 -49.98 -29.69 16.54
N ALA A 46 -50.17 -28.46 16.02
CA ALA A 46 -49.84 -27.25 16.78
C ALA A 46 -51.08 -26.76 17.54
N ASP A 47 -51.09 -27.03 18.85
CA ASP A 47 -52.07 -26.53 19.82
C ASP A 47 -52.14 -24.97 19.76
N PRO A 48 -53.30 -24.36 19.46
CA PRO A 48 -53.44 -22.91 19.26
C PRO A 48 -53.37 -22.04 20.53
N SER A 49 -52.96 -22.59 21.68
CA SER A 49 -53.19 -21.94 22.98
C SER A 49 -51.97 -21.30 23.64
N TYR A 50 -50.98 -20.77 22.91
CA TYR A 50 -50.13 -19.70 23.51
C TYR A 50 -49.36 -18.86 22.48
N VAL A 51 -50.05 -18.11 21.63
CA VAL A 51 -49.43 -16.96 20.94
C VAL A 51 -49.47 -15.77 21.91
N GLN A 52 -48.33 -15.43 22.51
CA GLN A 52 -48.20 -14.16 23.22
C GLN A 52 -47.70 -13.08 22.23
N PRO A 53 -48.46 -12.00 21.98
CA PRO A 53 -48.07 -10.96 21.04
C PRO A 53 -46.79 -10.23 21.47
N CYS A 54 -45.90 -9.99 20.50
CA CYS A 54 -44.80 -9.05 20.64
C CYS A 54 -45.34 -7.61 20.51
N GLU A 55 -45.74 -7.02 21.63
CA GLU A 55 -45.98 -5.59 21.69
C GLU A 55 -44.63 -4.85 21.57
N VAL A 56 -44.50 -4.09 20.49
CA VAL A 56 -43.47 -3.06 20.33
C VAL A 56 -43.75 -2.01 21.41
N MET A 57 -42.98 -2.05 22.50
CA MET A 57 -43.08 -1.08 23.57
C MET A 57 -42.06 0.06 23.41
N ASP A 58 -42.61 1.26 23.50
CA ASP A 58 -41.96 2.56 23.42
C ASP A 58 -40.69 2.69 24.26
N ARG A 59 -39.72 3.44 23.73
CA ARG A 59 -38.50 3.91 24.40
C ARG A 59 -38.85 4.78 25.62
N LYS A 60 -39.22 4.16 26.73
CA LYS A 60 -39.18 4.78 28.05
C LYS A 60 -37.76 4.62 28.60
N LYS A 61 -37.24 5.72 29.10
CA LYS A 61 -35.95 5.85 29.76
C LYS A 61 -36.04 5.08 31.08
N GLU A 62 -35.88 3.76 31.02
CA GLU A 62 -35.84 2.93 32.23
C GLU A 62 -34.51 3.17 32.93
N GLU A 63 -34.56 3.88 34.07
CA GLU A 63 -33.51 3.79 35.06
C GLU A 63 -33.44 2.35 35.54
N PHE A 64 -32.51 1.58 34.98
CA PHE A 64 -32.21 0.23 35.44
C PHE A 64 -31.83 0.28 36.92
N ALA A 65 -32.76 -0.16 37.78
CA ALA A 65 -32.48 -0.33 39.20
C ALA A 65 -31.40 -1.41 39.37
N ALA A 66 -30.36 -1.10 40.14
CA ALA A 66 -29.27 -2.03 40.41
C ALA A 66 -29.79 -3.20 41.25
N CYS A 67 -29.82 -4.41 40.68
CA CYS A 67 -30.18 -5.63 41.39
C CYS A 67 -28.93 -6.26 42.02
N HIS A 68 -28.95 -6.50 43.33
CA HIS A 68 -27.88 -7.22 44.02
C HIS A 68 -28.07 -8.73 43.84
N ILE A 69 -27.08 -9.38 43.25
CA ILE A 69 -27.04 -10.83 43.07
C ILE A 69 -25.98 -11.46 43.99
N CYS A 70 -26.19 -12.73 44.35
CA CYS A 70 -25.22 -13.50 45.10
C CYS A 70 -23.98 -13.80 44.23
N ASN A 71 -22.79 -13.39 44.69
CA ASN A 71 -21.54 -13.54 43.94
C ASN A 71 -21.23 -15.02 43.66
N SER A 72 -21.36 -15.90 44.67
CA SER A 72 -21.06 -17.33 44.50
C SER A 72 -22.01 -18.01 43.50
N LEU A 73 -23.30 -17.66 43.54
CA LEU A 73 -24.27 -18.16 42.57
C LEU A 73 -23.90 -17.73 41.15
N PHE A 74 -23.63 -16.43 40.93
CA PHE A 74 -23.27 -15.90 39.62
C PHE A 74 -22.02 -16.59 39.02
N LEU A 75 -20.96 -16.74 39.81
CA LEU A 75 -19.71 -17.36 39.37
C LEU A 75 -19.89 -18.85 39.05
N ASN A 76 -20.65 -19.58 39.87
CA ASN A 76 -20.89 -21.01 39.68
C ASN A 76 -21.85 -21.27 38.51
N THR A 77 -22.95 -20.52 38.41
CA THR A 77 -23.93 -20.67 37.33
C THR A 77 -23.32 -20.38 35.97
N LEU A 78 -22.47 -19.36 35.84
CA LEU A 78 -21.79 -19.04 34.58
C LEU A 78 -20.46 -19.78 34.40
N SER A 79 -19.98 -20.47 35.45
CA SER A 79 -18.66 -21.12 35.47
C SER A 79 -17.52 -20.17 35.06
N ILE A 80 -17.57 -18.92 35.52
CA ILE A 80 -16.58 -17.88 35.23
C ILE A 80 -15.75 -17.63 36.49
N SER A 81 -14.44 -17.40 36.33
CA SER A 81 -13.58 -17.03 37.44
C SER A 81 -13.90 -15.61 37.95
N GLU A 82 -13.80 -15.39 39.26
CA GLU A 82 -14.00 -14.07 39.85
C GLU A 82 -13.05 -13.01 39.25
N LYS A 83 -11.81 -13.41 38.91
CA LYS A 83 -10.82 -12.54 38.27
C LYS A 83 -11.30 -12.02 36.92
N THR A 84 -11.98 -12.85 36.12
CA THR A 84 -12.53 -12.47 34.81
C THR A 84 -13.59 -11.38 34.97
N VAL A 85 -14.53 -11.58 35.91
CA VAL A 85 -15.62 -10.61 36.19
C VAL A 85 -15.05 -9.28 36.67
N ARG A 86 -14.15 -9.30 37.64
CA ARG A 86 -13.48 -8.09 38.15
C ARG A 86 -12.71 -7.35 37.05
N THR A 87 -12.03 -8.08 36.17
CA THR A 87 -11.27 -7.50 35.06
C THR A 87 -12.20 -6.87 34.02
N ALA A 88 -13.31 -7.53 33.67
CA ALA A 88 -14.30 -7.00 32.74
C ALA A 88 -14.95 -5.72 33.27
N LEU A 89 -15.33 -5.71 34.56
CA LEU A 89 -15.87 -4.52 35.21
C LEU A 89 -14.84 -3.38 35.28
N LYS A 90 -13.58 -3.68 35.58
CA LYS A 90 -12.48 -2.69 35.60
C LYS A 90 -12.22 -2.08 34.22
N LYS A 91 -12.39 -2.86 33.15
CA LYS A 91 -12.20 -2.44 31.76
C LYS A 91 -13.49 -1.90 31.11
N LYS A 92 -14.60 -1.80 31.85
CA LYS A 92 -15.86 -1.30 31.31
C LYS A 92 -15.76 0.20 31.02
N MET A 93 -16.07 0.59 29.80
CA MET A 93 -16.19 1.97 29.37
C MET A 93 -17.57 2.55 29.72
N PRO A 94 -17.73 3.87 29.81
CA PRO A 94 -19.03 4.52 30.05
C PRO A 94 -20.10 4.18 29.00
N SER A 95 -19.68 3.82 27.79
CA SER A 95 -20.54 3.32 26.70
C SER A 95 -21.14 1.93 26.97
N GLY A 96 -20.74 1.25 28.04
CA GLY A 96 -21.18 -0.12 28.36
C GLY A 96 -20.35 -1.22 27.70
N THR A 97 -19.39 -0.87 26.83
CA THR A 97 -18.47 -1.80 26.17
C THR A 97 -17.19 -2.01 26.98
N VAL A 98 -16.49 -3.12 26.77
CA VAL A 98 -15.17 -3.37 27.36
C VAL A 98 -14.09 -2.64 26.56
N GLU A 99 -13.05 -2.14 27.22
CA GLU A 99 -11.87 -1.55 26.58
C GLU A 99 -11.26 -2.51 25.54
N ILE A 100 -10.79 -1.94 24.42
CA ILE A 100 -10.15 -2.68 23.33
C ILE A 100 -8.94 -3.46 23.85
N GLU A 101 -8.82 -4.73 23.44
CA GLU A 101 -7.70 -5.58 23.82
C GLU A 101 -6.38 -5.08 23.18
N LYS A 102 -5.45 -4.65 24.02
CA LYS A 102 -4.11 -4.15 23.60
C LYS A 102 -3.04 -5.25 23.58
N ARG A 103 -3.45 -6.52 23.57
CA ARG A 103 -2.50 -7.64 23.52
C ARG A 103 -2.10 -7.87 22.07
N GLY A 104 -0.78 -7.92 21.83
CA GLY A 104 -0.25 -7.96 20.47
C GLY A 104 -0.28 -6.58 19.80
N GLY A 105 0.21 -6.51 18.57
CA GLY A 105 0.41 -5.25 17.86
C GLY A 105 1.78 -4.61 18.11
N ARG A 106 2.07 -3.56 17.35
CA ARG A 106 3.35 -2.85 17.42
C ARG A 106 3.31 -1.81 18.54
N GLN A 107 4.34 -1.78 19.37
CA GLN A 107 4.45 -0.85 20.51
C GLN A 107 4.39 0.62 20.07
N ASP A 108 3.75 1.46 20.89
CA ASP A 108 3.47 2.86 20.56
C ASP A 108 4.75 3.67 20.25
N HIS A 109 5.83 3.45 21.00
CA HIS A 109 7.11 4.14 20.75
C HIS A 109 7.66 3.83 19.35
N LEU A 110 7.58 2.56 18.91
CA LEU A 110 8.02 2.16 17.58
C LEU A 110 7.14 2.75 16.47
N GLN A 111 5.86 3.01 16.74
CA GLN A 111 4.98 3.68 15.80
C GLN A 111 5.34 5.16 15.67
N GLU A 112 5.65 5.81 16.80
CA GLU A 112 6.07 7.21 16.81
C GLU A 112 7.41 7.40 16.11
N GLU A 113 8.39 6.53 16.35
CA GLU A 113 9.68 6.53 15.63
C GLU A 113 9.49 6.37 14.12
N ASP A 114 8.60 5.48 13.70
CA ASP A 114 8.26 5.28 12.29
C ASP A 114 7.63 6.51 11.66
N LYS A 115 6.75 7.19 12.40
CA LYS A 115 6.12 8.43 11.97
C LYS A 115 7.17 9.53 11.80
N GLN A 116 8.05 9.71 12.79
CA GLN A 116 9.16 10.66 12.71
C GLN A 116 10.07 10.38 11.50
N ARG A 117 10.37 9.11 11.24
CA ARG A 117 11.15 8.69 10.08
C ARG A 117 10.46 9.05 8.76
N LYS A 118 9.15 8.78 8.64
CA LYS A 118 8.35 9.13 7.46
C LYS A 118 8.25 10.64 7.27
N ASP A 119 8.11 11.40 8.35
CA ASP A 119 7.98 12.86 8.28
C ASP A 119 9.30 13.53 7.84
N LYS A 120 10.46 13.00 8.26
CA LYS A 120 11.76 13.42 7.70
C LYS A 120 11.87 13.17 6.20
N ILE A 121 11.40 12.01 5.72
CA ILE A 121 11.38 11.69 4.29
C ILE A 121 10.47 12.67 3.53
N LYS A 122 9.27 12.95 4.05
CA LYS A 122 8.35 13.93 3.45
C LYS A 122 9.01 15.30 3.35
N ALA A 123 9.61 15.78 4.45
CA ALA A 123 10.29 17.07 4.48
C ALA A 123 11.44 17.16 3.48
N HIS A 124 12.13 16.05 3.19
CA HIS A 124 13.14 16.00 2.13
C HIS A 124 12.50 16.03 0.73
N ILE A 125 11.43 15.26 0.49
CA ILE A 125 10.70 15.25 -0.79
C ILE A 125 10.11 16.63 -1.12
N ASP A 126 9.63 17.36 -0.12
CA ASP A 126 9.01 18.68 -0.29
C ASP A 126 10.00 19.78 -0.69
N ARG A 127 11.31 19.54 -0.54
CA ARG A 127 12.35 20.47 -1.02
C ARG A 127 12.49 20.46 -2.53
N PHE A 128 12.05 19.41 -3.21
CA PHE A 128 12.16 19.34 -4.66
C PHE A 128 11.05 20.18 -5.31
N PRO A 129 11.38 21.01 -6.30
CA PRO A 129 10.39 21.79 -7.01
C PRO A 129 9.42 20.87 -7.76
N ARG A 130 8.12 21.12 -7.57
CA ARG A 130 7.04 20.38 -8.23
C ARG A 130 6.56 21.14 -9.46
N MET A 131 6.26 20.39 -10.51
CA MET A 131 5.62 20.88 -11.72
C MET A 131 4.12 20.57 -11.62
N GLU A 132 3.31 21.59 -11.86
CA GLU A 132 1.85 21.50 -11.84
C GLU A 132 1.32 20.56 -12.93
N SER A 133 0.21 19.89 -12.62
CA SER A 133 -0.43 18.91 -13.49
C SER A 133 -1.00 19.51 -14.77
N HIS A 134 -1.21 20.83 -14.87
CA HIS A 134 -1.76 21.44 -16.09
C HIS A 134 -0.80 21.32 -17.29
N TYR A 135 0.51 21.21 -17.04
CA TYR A 135 1.48 20.83 -18.06
C TYR A 135 1.33 19.37 -18.52
N CYS A 136 0.68 18.53 -17.71
CA CYS A 136 0.51 17.10 -17.88
C CYS A 136 -0.93 16.63 -17.69
N ARG A 137 -1.77 16.78 -18.73
CA ARG A 137 -3.19 16.37 -18.77
C ARG A 137 -4.05 17.08 -17.70
N SER A 138 -4.88 18.00 -18.17
CA SER A 138 -5.78 18.87 -17.39
C SER A 138 -6.69 18.25 -16.33
N LYS A 139 -6.86 16.91 -16.29
CA LYS A 139 -7.75 16.22 -15.36
C LYS A 139 -7.04 15.50 -14.21
N SER A 140 -5.71 15.58 -14.12
CA SER A 140 -4.97 14.89 -13.05
C SER A 140 -4.67 15.80 -11.87
N THR A 141 -4.82 15.28 -10.66
CA THR A 141 -4.37 15.92 -9.40
C THR A 141 -2.93 15.50 -9.02
N ARG A 142 -2.20 14.92 -9.97
CA ARG A 142 -0.85 14.38 -9.74
C ARG A 142 0.21 15.45 -9.95
N ASP A 143 1.10 15.59 -8.97
CA ASP A 143 2.28 16.44 -9.08
C ASP A 143 3.42 15.71 -9.81
N TYR A 144 4.23 16.46 -10.55
CA TYR A 144 5.35 15.91 -11.31
C TYR A 144 6.69 16.51 -10.89
N LEU A 145 7.68 15.66 -10.65
CA LEU A 145 9.09 16.03 -10.49
C LEU A 145 9.79 16.07 -11.85
N HIS A 146 10.92 16.78 -11.92
CA HIS A 146 11.74 16.85 -13.14
C HIS A 146 12.20 15.46 -13.61
N SER A 147 12.38 15.29 -14.92
CA SER A 147 12.78 14.02 -15.56
C SER A 147 14.17 13.53 -15.18
N ASP A 148 15.04 14.43 -14.71
CA ASP A 148 16.41 14.11 -14.34
C ASP A 148 16.51 13.44 -12.97
N LEU A 149 15.46 13.60 -12.16
CA LEU A 149 15.31 12.95 -10.87
C LEU A 149 14.76 11.54 -11.03
N ASN A 150 15.18 10.66 -10.14
CA ASN A 150 14.68 9.29 -10.03
C ASN A 150 14.59 8.93 -8.55
N GLN A 151 13.74 7.97 -8.20
CA GLN A 151 13.55 7.49 -6.83
C GLN A 151 14.89 7.14 -6.16
N LYS A 152 15.76 6.43 -6.90
CA LYS A 152 17.09 6.05 -6.43
C LYS A 152 17.99 7.28 -6.18
N LYS A 153 18.04 8.23 -7.12
CA LYS A 153 18.84 9.45 -6.96
C LYS A 153 18.37 10.29 -5.79
N MET A 154 17.06 10.46 -5.63
CA MET A 154 16.49 11.21 -4.51
C MET A 154 16.79 10.51 -3.17
N TYR A 155 16.75 9.19 -3.13
CA TYR A 155 17.16 8.43 -1.96
C TYR A 155 18.66 8.56 -1.65
N GLU A 156 19.52 8.53 -2.67
CA GLU A 156 20.96 8.78 -2.51
C GLU A 156 21.23 10.19 -1.96
N MET A 157 20.49 11.20 -2.44
CA MET A 157 20.54 12.57 -1.91
C MET A 157 20.05 12.61 -0.44
N PHE A 158 18.96 11.92 -0.13
CA PHE A 158 18.46 11.81 1.24
C PHE A 158 19.50 11.19 2.18
N LEU A 159 20.16 10.10 1.78
CA LEU A 159 21.22 9.47 2.56
C LEU A 159 22.43 10.40 2.74
N ALA A 160 22.81 11.15 1.71
CA ALA A 160 23.91 12.11 1.77
C ALA A 160 23.60 13.27 2.73
N GLU A 161 22.35 13.73 2.80
CA GLU A 161 21.90 14.75 3.74
C GLU A 161 21.78 14.23 5.18
N CYS A 162 21.43 12.95 5.35
CA CYS A 162 21.25 12.30 6.65
C CYS A 162 22.55 11.78 7.27
N CYS A 163 23.71 12.29 6.89
CA CYS A 163 24.97 12.01 7.59
C CYS A 163 24.82 12.39 9.09
N VAL A 164 24.61 11.37 9.96
CA VAL A 164 24.57 11.32 11.45
C VAL A 164 23.16 11.06 12.04
N PRO A 165 23.00 10.21 13.09
CA PRO A 165 23.53 8.87 13.31
C PRO A 165 22.51 7.77 12.89
N GLU A 166 22.99 6.53 12.91
CA GLU A 166 22.42 5.28 12.38
C GLU A 166 20.95 4.95 12.74
N GLU A 167 20.40 5.56 13.79
CA GLU A 167 19.06 5.24 14.33
C GLU A 167 17.88 5.70 13.48
N LEU A 168 18.07 6.65 12.56
CA LEU A 168 16.97 7.25 11.79
C LEU A 168 17.11 7.06 10.28
N SER A 169 18.05 6.24 9.82
CA SER A 169 18.15 5.91 8.40
C SER A 169 16.91 5.13 7.96
N ALA A 170 16.19 5.67 6.97
CA ALA A 170 15.06 5.00 6.36
C ALA A 170 15.55 4.05 5.28
N SER A 171 14.93 2.87 5.18
CA SER A 171 15.19 1.98 4.05
C SER A 171 14.71 2.59 2.74
N TYR A 172 15.33 2.19 1.62
CA TYR A 172 14.88 2.57 0.28
C TYR A 172 13.39 2.28 0.03
N THR A 173 12.91 1.14 0.54
CA THR A 173 11.50 0.74 0.42
C THR A 173 10.59 1.73 1.14
N THR A 174 10.91 2.06 2.40
CA THR A 174 10.17 3.06 3.18
C THR A 174 10.14 4.41 2.48
N TYR A 175 11.27 4.83 1.91
CA TYR A 175 11.37 6.07 1.14
C TYR A 175 10.44 6.06 -0.08
N CYS A 176 10.48 4.97 -0.87
CA CYS A 176 9.63 4.81 -2.04
C CYS A 176 8.14 4.80 -1.69
N ASP A 177 7.76 4.19 -0.58
CA ASP A 177 6.36 4.13 -0.16
C ASP A 177 5.85 5.49 0.30
N VAL A 178 6.68 6.28 1.00
CA VAL A 178 6.34 7.67 1.33
C VAL A 178 6.19 8.49 0.04
N LEU A 179 7.10 8.35 -0.94
CA LEU A 179 6.99 9.06 -2.22
C LEU A 179 5.70 8.68 -2.98
N LYS A 180 5.33 7.41 -3.01
CA LYS A 180 4.07 6.95 -3.62
C LYS A 180 2.85 7.54 -2.90
N SER A 181 2.88 7.61 -1.57
CA SER A 181 1.79 8.16 -0.77
C SER A 181 1.52 9.65 -1.03
N GLN A 182 2.52 10.41 -1.49
CA GLN A 182 2.40 11.82 -1.85
C GLN A 182 1.75 12.06 -3.22
N ASN A 183 1.38 11.00 -3.96
CA ASN A 183 0.83 11.11 -5.32
C ASN A 183 1.75 11.87 -6.30
N ILE A 184 3.07 11.74 -6.14
CA ILE A 184 4.07 12.40 -6.99
C ILE A 184 4.58 11.43 -8.06
N SER A 185 4.85 11.93 -9.25
CA SER A 185 5.46 11.16 -10.34
C SER A 185 6.65 11.87 -10.96
N PHE A 186 7.45 11.15 -11.75
CA PHE A 186 8.45 11.79 -12.60
C PHE A 186 7.84 12.22 -13.93
N HIS A 187 8.11 13.46 -14.34
CA HIS A 187 7.76 13.99 -15.65
C HIS A 187 8.51 13.21 -16.73
N ASN A 188 7.83 12.87 -17.82
CA ASN A 188 8.44 12.22 -18.97
C ASN A 188 8.19 13.08 -20.22
N PRO A 189 9.20 13.83 -20.69
CA PRO A 189 9.06 14.72 -21.84
C PRO A 189 8.55 13.98 -23.08
N LYS A 190 7.54 14.53 -23.74
CA LYS A 190 6.95 13.94 -24.95
C LYS A 190 7.75 14.24 -26.22
N LYS A 191 8.55 15.31 -26.22
CA LYS A 191 9.22 15.83 -27.42
C LYS A 191 10.24 14.84 -28.01
N ASP A 192 10.92 14.09 -27.15
CA ASP A 192 12.00 13.16 -27.55
C ASP A 192 11.55 11.69 -27.63
N GLN A 193 10.24 11.45 -27.51
CA GLN A 193 9.69 10.09 -27.57
C GLN A 193 9.46 9.66 -29.01
N CYS A 194 9.99 8.49 -29.38
CA CYS A 194 9.68 7.87 -30.66
C CYS A 194 8.22 7.46 -30.71
N LYS A 195 7.47 7.98 -31.68
CA LYS A 195 6.05 7.67 -31.90
C LYS A 195 5.81 6.16 -32.07
N ILE A 196 6.68 5.47 -32.82
CA ILE A 196 6.57 4.03 -33.09
C ILE A 196 6.71 3.24 -31.76
N CYS A 197 7.75 3.52 -30.97
CA CYS A 197 7.96 2.86 -29.68
C CYS A 197 6.83 3.15 -28.69
N GLU A 198 6.36 4.40 -28.60
CA GLU A 198 5.30 4.79 -27.67
C GLU A 198 3.96 4.15 -28.03
N ASN A 199 3.62 4.07 -29.32
CA ASN A 199 2.40 3.42 -29.79
C ASN A 199 2.43 1.91 -29.50
N PHE A 200 3.56 1.25 -29.76
CA PHE A 200 3.74 -0.17 -29.45
C PHE A 200 3.64 -0.45 -27.94
N ARG A 201 4.28 0.39 -27.11
CA ARG A 201 4.26 0.25 -25.65
C ARG A 201 2.86 0.40 -25.05
N LYS A 202 2.10 1.40 -25.53
CA LYS A 202 0.74 1.70 -25.05
C LYS A 202 -0.35 0.80 -25.65
N GLY A 203 -0.05 0.12 -26.75
CA GLY A 203 -1.01 -0.75 -27.44
C GLY A 203 -1.43 -1.96 -26.60
N ASP A 204 -2.68 -2.36 -26.77
CA ASP A 204 -3.23 -3.62 -26.27
C ASP A 204 -2.59 -4.82 -26.99
N SER A 205 -2.82 -6.05 -26.50
CA SER A 205 -2.20 -7.26 -27.05
C SER A 205 -2.42 -7.45 -28.56
N GLU A 206 -3.56 -7.02 -29.09
CA GLU A 206 -3.89 -7.12 -30.51
C GLU A 206 -3.16 -6.07 -31.36
N LYS A 207 -3.22 -4.79 -30.96
CA LYS A 207 -2.45 -3.70 -31.59
C LYS A 207 -0.94 -3.94 -31.55
N LYS A 208 -0.44 -4.60 -30.49
CA LYS A 208 0.97 -5.00 -30.41
C LYS A 208 1.33 -6.01 -31.48
N LYS A 209 0.47 -6.99 -31.79
CA LYS A 209 0.72 -7.95 -32.87
C LYS A 209 0.78 -7.24 -34.23
N GLU A 210 -0.15 -6.33 -34.49
CA GLU A 210 -0.19 -5.53 -35.73
C GLU A 210 1.06 -4.66 -35.89
N LEU A 211 1.48 -3.99 -34.81
CA LEU A 211 2.64 -3.09 -34.83
C LEU A 211 3.99 -3.81 -34.67
N MET A 212 3.99 -5.13 -34.42
CA MET A 212 5.20 -5.90 -34.10
C MET A 212 6.24 -5.80 -35.21
N CYS A 213 5.83 -6.04 -36.46
CA CYS A 213 6.73 -6.01 -37.61
C CYS A 213 7.39 -4.63 -37.78
N MET A 214 6.60 -3.56 -37.72
CA MET A 214 7.10 -2.18 -37.80
C MET A 214 8.03 -1.84 -36.63
N TYR A 215 7.70 -2.30 -35.43
CA TYR A 215 8.49 -2.07 -34.22
C TYR A 215 9.85 -2.80 -34.26
N GLU A 216 9.88 -4.04 -34.74
CA GLU A 216 11.11 -4.80 -34.94
C GLU A 216 12.02 -4.15 -35.98
N GLN A 217 11.46 -3.72 -37.11
CA GLN A 217 12.22 -3.00 -38.13
C GLN A 217 12.80 -1.69 -37.57
N HIS A 218 11.99 -0.89 -36.89
CA HIS A 218 12.45 0.34 -36.22
C HIS A 218 13.61 0.06 -35.24
N ASN A 219 13.54 -1.03 -34.48
CA ASN A 219 14.62 -1.40 -33.55
C ASN A 219 15.90 -1.82 -34.27
N LYS A 220 15.79 -2.55 -35.39
CA LYS A 220 16.95 -2.92 -36.24
C LYS A 220 17.64 -1.68 -36.79
N GLU A 221 16.87 -0.76 -37.37
CA GLU A 221 17.39 0.51 -37.91
C GLU A 221 18.05 1.36 -36.82
N LYS A 222 17.38 1.50 -35.67
CA LYS A 222 17.91 2.21 -34.49
C LYS A 222 19.23 1.63 -34.01
N TYR A 223 19.37 0.31 -33.97
CA TYR A 223 20.61 -0.35 -33.57
C TYR A 223 21.71 -0.14 -34.62
N ALA A 224 21.38 -0.24 -35.91
CA ALA A 224 22.33 -0.02 -37.01
C ALA A 224 22.92 1.41 -36.96
N VAL A 225 22.07 2.43 -36.81
CA VAL A 225 22.53 3.83 -36.72
C VAL A 225 23.41 4.07 -35.48
N ARG A 226 23.05 3.48 -34.32
CA ARG A 226 23.87 3.59 -33.10
C ARG A 226 25.25 2.98 -33.29
N LYS A 227 25.33 1.80 -33.92
CA LYS A 227 26.60 1.13 -34.23
C LYS A 227 27.47 1.95 -35.16
N ILE A 228 26.89 2.54 -36.22
CA ILE A 228 27.61 3.44 -37.13
C ILE A 228 28.15 4.67 -36.38
N LYS A 229 27.33 5.27 -35.50
CA LYS A 229 27.74 6.43 -34.70
C LYS A 229 28.87 6.11 -33.72
N GLU A 230 28.85 4.94 -33.10
CA GLU A 230 29.94 4.46 -32.23
C GLU A 230 31.22 4.25 -33.02
N GLN A 231 31.15 3.61 -34.19
CA GLN A 231 32.29 3.44 -35.09
C GLN A 231 32.86 4.79 -35.54
N ALA A 232 32.01 5.76 -35.90
CA ALA A 232 32.44 7.09 -36.30
C ALA A 232 33.18 7.83 -35.16
N LYS A 233 32.70 7.73 -33.91
CA LYS A 233 33.39 8.31 -32.75
C LYS A 233 34.78 7.70 -32.52
N ASN A 234 34.89 6.38 -32.63
CA ASN A 234 36.15 5.69 -32.40
C ASN A 234 37.19 5.98 -33.50
N ASN A 235 36.73 6.29 -34.72
CA ASN A 235 37.62 6.59 -35.86
C ASN A 235 38.09 8.05 -35.90
N THR A 236 37.46 8.97 -35.17
CA THR A 236 37.85 10.40 -35.14
C THR A 236 38.91 10.75 -34.09
N ASP A 237 39.29 9.79 -33.24
CA ASP A 237 40.27 9.96 -32.16
C ASP A 237 41.67 9.39 -32.53
N GLY A 238 41.95 9.14 -33.82
CA GLY A 238 43.25 8.70 -34.35
C GLY A 238 43.78 9.64 -35.42
#